data_AF-A0AAV6TN67-F1
#
_entry.id   AF-A0AAV6TN67-F1
#
_cell.length_a   1.000
_cell.length_b   1.000
_cell.length_c   1.000
_cell.angle_alpha   90.00
_cell.angle_beta   90.00
_cell.angle_gamma   90.00
#
_symmetry.space_group_name_H-M   'P 1'
#
loop_
_entity.id
_entity.type
_entity.pdbx_description
1 polymer ?
#
loop_
_entity_poly.entity_id
_entity_poly.type
_entity_poly.pdbx_seq_one_letter_code
_entity_poly.pdbx_strand_id
1 'polypeptide(L)'
;DGPIPPTTMKCIHGRWEENKTCGGSRNNLVSYAKNPQFLLTLSPKTSREDCNIVIALMQLRRRCVRHPQRKMLQIAFVLFKVQEPVRQTVQNFLKMEEVGSSGPYVNYREVFGRFQTSPGHYIIVPATFEPNCPGSFYIRVYSDTQTILREL
;
A
#
# COMPACT_ATOMS: atom_id res chain seq x y z
N ASP A 1 7.85 -13.49 30.25
CA ASP A 1 7.12 -12.64 29.28
C ASP A 1 7.45 -11.18 29.50
N GLY A 2 8.39 -10.65 28.70
CA GLY A 2 8.71 -9.22 28.71
C GLY A 2 7.58 -8.39 28.08
N PRO A 3 7.52 -7.07 28.32
CA PRO A 3 6.49 -6.23 27.73
C PRO A 3 6.58 -6.26 26.21
N ILE A 4 5.45 -6.54 25.55
CA ILE A 4 5.32 -6.41 24.09
C ILE A 4 5.57 -4.92 23.76
N PRO A 5 6.52 -4.60 22.87
CA PRO A 5 6.76 -3.22 22.46
C PRO A 5 5.45 -2.57 21.99
N PRO A 6 5.16 -1.31 22.38
CA PRO A 6 3.94 -0.65 21.94
C PRO A 6 3.92 -0.54 20.41
N THR A 7 2.86 -1.05 19.81
CA THR A 7 2.64 -0.93 18.36
C THR A 7 2.52 0.54 17.98
N THR A 8 3.34 0.98 17.02
CA THR A 8 3.25 2.33 16.44
C THR A 8 2.37 2.32 15.20
N MET A 9 1.76 3.46 14.88
CA MET A 9 0.94 3.63 13.67
C MET A 9 1.42 4.85 12.87
N LYS A 10 1.63 4.64 11.57
CA LYS A 10 1.82 5.70 10.58
C LYS A 10 0.64 5.74 9.62
N CYS A 11 0.17 6.93 9.29
CA CYS A 11 -0.94 7.14 8.36
C CYS A 11 -0.51 8.15 7.30
N ILE A 12 -0.83 7.88 6.04
CA ILE A 12 -0.60 8.81 4.93
C ILE A 12 -1.81 8.84 4.00
N HIS A 13 -2.14 10.04 3.52
CA HIS A 13 -3.19 10.27 2.53
C HIS A 13 -2.62 10.09 1.12
N GLY A 14 -3.40 9.49 0.22
CA GLY A 14 -3.05 9.34 -1.19
C GLY A 14 -4.25 9.50 -2.11
N ARG A 15 -3.98 9.58 -3.42
CA ARG A 15 -5.02 9.74 -4.45
C ARG A 15 -4.72 8.94 -5.71
N TRP A 16 -5.76 8.33 -6.26
CA TRP A 16 -5.79 7.95 -7.67
C TRP A 16 -6.33 9.16 -8.44
N GLU A 17 -5.46 9.83 -9.18
CA GLU A 17 -5.76 11.01 -10.00
C GLU A 17 -5.96 10.61 -11.45
N GLU A 18 -7.07 11.06 -12.02
CA GLU A 18 -7.42 10.83 -13.42
C GLU A 18 -6.30 11.33 -14.34
N ASN A 19 -5.99 10.55 -15.39
CA ASN A 19 -4.90 10.79 -16.34
C ASN A 19 -3.47 10.86 -15.74
N LYS A 20 -3.29 10.55 -14.45
CA LYS A 20 -1.98 10.57 -13.80
C LYS A 20 -1.68 9.25 -13.12
N THR A 21 -2.45 8.90 -12.09
CA THR A 21 -2.13 7.81 -11.17
C THR A 21 -3.23 6.74 -11.06
N CYS A 22 -4.28 6.82 -11.87
CA CYS A 22 -5.29 5.76 -11.99
C CYS A 22 -4.79 4.57 -12.85
N GLY A 23 -3.76 3.88 -12.38
CA GLY A 23 -3.06 2.83 -13.14
C GLY A 23 -3.80 1.50 -13.27
N GLY A 24 -4.75 1.24 -12.39
CA GLY A 24 -5.48 -0.04 -12.34
C GLY A 24 -4.60 -1.18 -11.82
N SER A 25 -5.08 -2.42 -11.97
CA SER A 25 -4.42 -3.62 -11.46
C SER A 25 -3.19 -4.07 -12.27
N ARG A 26 -2.50 -5.10 -11.76
CA ARG A 26 -1.31 -5.69 -12.40
C ARG A 26 -1.58 -6.37 -13.74
N ASN A 27 -2.83 -6.49 -14.16
CA ASN A 27 -3.21 -7.00 -15.50
C ASN A 27 -2.56 -6.18 -16.63
N ASN A 28 -2.18 -4.92 -16.37
CA ASN A 28 -1.37 -4.11 -17.25
C ASN A 28 -0.25 -3.43 -16.45
N LEU A 29 0.96 -3.98 -16.49
CA LEU A 29 2.08 -3.44 -15.72
C LEU A 29 2.51 -2.02 -16.15
N VAL A 30 2.29 -1.65 -17.41
CA VAL A 30 2.60 -0.30 -17.91
C VAL A 30 1.73 0.75 -17.25
N SER A 31 0.43 0.49 -17.13
CA SER A 31 -0.47 1.39 -16.40
C SER A 31 -0.31 1.24 -14.90
N TYR A 32 -0.10 0.02 -14.39
CA TYR A 32 0.09 -0.26 -12.96
C TYR A 32 1.23 0.56 -12.34
N ALA A 33 2.35 0.70 -13.06
CA ALA A 33 3.50 1.49 -12.59
C ALA A 33 3.18 2.99 -12.38
N LYS A 34 2.07 3.48 -12.95
CA LYS A 34 1.57 4.85 -12.75
C LYS A 34 0.85 5.03 -11.42
N ASN A 35 0.38 3.96 -10.77
CA ASN A 35 -0.25 4.07 -9.46
C ASN A 35 0.68 4.80 -8.46
N PRO A 36 0.13 5.45 -7.43
CA PRO A 36 0.94 6.02 -6.36
C PRO A 36 1.82 4.93 -5.74
N GLN A 37 3.03 5.28 -5.31
CA GLN A 37 3.96 4.36 -4.66
C GLN A 37 4.38 4.96 -3.33
N PHE A 38 4.33 4.15 -2.28
CA PHE A 38 4.68 4.59 -0.93
C PHE A 38 5.86 3.79 -0.42
N LEU A 39 6.93 4.50 -0.08
CA LEU A 39 8.09 3.91 0.59
C LEU A 39 7.74 3.66 2.06
N LEU A 40 7.88 2.40 2.45
CA LEU A 40 7.87 1.94 3.83
C LEU A 40 9.29 1.52 4.22
N THR A 41 9.86 2.18 5.21
CA THR A 41 11.15 1.79 5.79
C THR A 41 10.93 1.27 7.21
N LEU A 42 11.40 0.06 7.47
CA LEU A 42 11.33 -0.61 8.77
C LEU A 42 12.74 -0.68 9.38
N SER A 43 12.90 -0.09 10.55
CA SER A 43 14.15 -0.17 11.31
C SER A 43 14.28 -1.54 12.00
N PRO A 44 15.50 -2.04 12.22
CA PRO A 44 15.71 -3.20 13.07
C PRO A 44 15.33 -2.87 14.52
N LYS A 45 14.59 -3.78 15.19
CA LYS A 45 14.41 -3.73 16.65
C LYS A 45 15.70 -4.11 17.37
N THR A 46 16.33 -5.18 16.86
CA THR A 46 17.66 -5.73 17.20
C THR A 46 18.26 -6.34 15.92
N SER A 47 19.52 -6.79 15.94
CA SER A 47 20.25 -7.23 14.72
C SER A 47 19.68 -8.48 14.03
N ARG A 48 18.65 -9.15 14.58
CA ARG A 48 18.14 -10.44 14.07
C ARG A 48 16.62 -10.63 14.19
N GLU A 49 15.86 -9.58 14.49
CA GLU A 49 14.42 -9.72 14.71
C GLU A 49 13.58 -9.34 13.49
N ASP A 50 12.57 -10.17 13.21
CA ASP A 50 11.51 -9.87 12.27
C ASP A 50 10.63 -8.70 12.76
N CYS A 51 10.13 -7.94 11.80
CA CYS A 51 9.14 -6.89 11.99
C CYS A 51 7.75 -7.44 11.68
N ASN A 52 6.79 -7.24 12.58
CA ASN A 52 5.39 -7.55 12.32
C ASN A 52 4.66 -6.28 11.94
N ILE A 53 4.05 -6.28 10.76
CA ILE A 53 3.31 -5.14 10.24
C ILE A 53 1.90 -5.51 9.82
N VAL A 54 0.98 -4.57 9.99
CA VAL A 54 -0.35 -4.60 9.38
C VAL A 54 -0.50 -3.36 8.50
N ILE A 55 -0.75 -3.57 7.22
CA ILE A 55 -1.02 -2.49 6.27
C ILE A 55 -2.51 -2.49 5.97
N ALA A 56 -3.15 -1.34 6.11
CA ALA A 56 -4.55 -1.13 5.79
C ALA A 56 -4.71 -0.02 4.75
N LEU A 57 -5.42 -0.32 3.66
CA LEU A 57 -5.77 0.63 2.60
C LEU A 57 -7.26 0.93 2.69
N MET A 58 -7.61 2.18 2.97
CA MET A 58 -8.98 2.62 3.15
C MET A 58 -9.35 3.67 2.10
N GLN A 59 -10.30 3.35 1.22
CA GLN A 59 -10.83 4.34 0.29
C GLN A 59 -11.74 5.36 1.00
N LEU A 60 -11.55 6.62 0.64
CA LEU A 60 -12.33 7.74 1.13
C LEU A 60 -13.55 7.93 0.25
N ARG A 61 -14.71 7.80 0.89
CA ARG A 61 -15.96 8.19 0.26
C ARG A 61 -16.03 9.71 0.28
N ARG A 62 -15.87 10.36 -0.89
CA ARG A 62 -16.56 11.63 -1.08
C ARG A 62 -18.04 11.28 -1.03
N ARG A 63 -18.78 11.72 -0.01
CA ARG A 63 -20.25 11.64 -0.05
C ARG A 63 -20.68 12.44 -1.29
N CYS A 64 -20.82 11.78 -2.43
CA CYS A 64 -21.59 12.35 -3.52
C CYS A 64 -23.03 12.29 -3.05
N VAL A 65 -23.48 13.35 -2.35
CA VAL A 65 -24.88 13.55 -1.93
C VAL A 65 -25.83 13.36 -3.14
N ARG A 66 -25.32 13.63 -4.35
CA ARG A 66 -26.01 13.46 -5.63
C ARG A 66 -26.12 12.02 -6.14
N HIS A 67 -25.28 11.08 -5.70
CA HIS A 67 -25.21 9.72 -6.26
C HIS A 67 -25.03 8.66 -5.16
N PRO A 68 -26.05 8.43 -4.31
CA PRO A 68 -26.00 7.45 -3.22
C PRO A 68 -25.71 6.01 -3.69
N GLN A 69 -25.96 5.72 -4.97
CA GLN A 69 -25.74 4.42 -5.61
C GLN A 69 -24.29 4.15 -6.06
N ARG A 70 -23.36 5.11 -6.00
CA ARG A 70 -21.95 4.86 -6.38
C ARG A 70 -21.35 3.82 -5.43
N LYS A 71 -21.11 2.62 -5.97
CA LYS A 71 -20.45 1.51 -5.31
C LYS A 71 -18.99 1.89 -5.00
N MET A 72 -18.46 1.34 -3.92
CA MET A 72 -17.04 1.42 -3.59
C MET A 72 -16.20 0.86 -4.74
N LEU A 73 -15.03 1.44 -4.96
CA LEU A 73 -14.05 0.92 -5.92
C LEU A 73 -13.59 -0.46 -5.43
N GLN A 74 -13.31 -1.37 -6.36
CA GLN A 74 -12.60 -2.60 -6.03
C GLN A 74 -11.12 -2.24 -5.80
N ILE A 75 -10.64 -2.36 -4.57
CA ILE A 75 -9.31 -1.91 -4.16
C ILE A 75 -8.46 -3.07 -3.65
N ALA A 76 -7.16 -2.97 -3.84
CA ALA A 76 -6.14 -3.80 -3.22
C ALA A 76 -4.82 -3.03 -3.11
N PHE A 77 -3.87 -3.56 -2.35
CA PHE A 77 -2.47 -3.14 -2.43
C PHE A 77 -1.55 -4.34 -2.57
N VAL A 78 -0.36 -4.09 -3.12
CA VAL A 78 0.74 -5.06 -3.14
C VAL A 78 1.95 -4.47 -2.43
N LEU A 79 2.65 -5.29 -1.67
CA LEU A 79 3.87 -4.96 -0.94
C LEU A 79 5.06 -5.64 -1.63
N PHE A 80 6.04 -4.84 -2.04
CA PHE A 80 7.28 -5.33 -2.66
C PHE A 80 8.48 -5.01 -1.78
N LYS A 81 9.46 -5.92 -1.73
CA LYS A 81 10.77 -5.64 -1.12
C LYS A 81 11.66 -4.98 -2.15
N VAL A 82 12.39 -3.93 -1.74
CA VAL A 82 13.30 -3.18 -2.62
C VAL A 82 14.67 -2.99 -1.98
N GLN A 83 15.68 -2.95 -2.83
CA GLN A 83 17.04 -2.61 -2.40
C GLN A 83 17.20 -1.10 -2.26
N GLU A 84 16.73 -0.36 -3.26
CA GLU A 84 16.83 1.10 -3.31
C GLU A 84 15.49 1.78 -2.98
N PRO A 85 15.48 2.80 -2.10
CA PRO A 85 14.27 3.49 -1.64
C PRO A 85 13.75 4.53 -2.66
N VAL A 86 13.59 4.11 -3.92
CA VAL A 86 13.21 4.95 -5.07
C VAL A 86 11.90 4.49 -5.71
N ARG A 87 11.31 5.34 -6.55
CA ARG A 87 10.11 5.01 -7.32
C ARG A 87 10.42 3.91 -8.33
N GLN A 88 9.58 2.89 -8.39
CA GLN A 88 9.76 1.70 -9.21
C GLN A 88 9.11 1.86 -10.58
N THR A 89 9.82 1.43 -11.62
CA THR A 89 9.35 1.45 -13.00
C THR A 89 8.74 0.10 -13.40
N VAL A 90 8.17 0.03 -14.60
CA VAL A 90 7.64 -1.22 -15.19
C VAL A 90 8.71 -2.32 -15.17
N GLN A 91 9.96 -1.99 -15.53
CA GLN A 91 11.07 -2.93 -15.56
C GLN A 91 11.44 -3.46 -14.17
N ASN A 92 11.26 -2.64 -13.13
CA ASN A 92 11.45 -3.08 -11.75
C ASN A 92 10.37 -4.09 -11.34
N PHE A 93 9.08 -3.82 -11.64
CA PHE A 93 7.96 -4.70 -11.25
C PHE A 93 8.05 -6.12 -11.82
N LEU A 94 8.79 -6.32 -12.92
CA LEU A 94 9.05 -7.65 -13.50
C LEU A 94 10.05 -8.50 -12.69
N LYS A 95 10.85 -7.86 -11.83
CA LYS A 95 11.98 -8.49 -11.13
C LYS A 95 11.88 -8.41 -9.61
N MET A 96 11.06 -7.50 -9.08
CA MET A 96 10.91 -7.31 -7.65
C MET A 96 10.25 -8.50 -6.97
N GLU A 97 10.72 -8.78 -5.76
CA GLU A 97 10.11 -9.76 -4.86
C GLU A 97 8.79 -9.20 -4.29
N GLU A 98 7.69 -9.87 -4.60
CA GLU A 98 6.41 -9.64 -3.93
C GLU A 98 6.45 -10.29 -2.54
N VAL A 99 6.30 -9.47 -1.50
CA VAL A 99 6.17 -9.95 -0.11
C VAL A 99 4.75 -10.45 0.14
N GLY A 100 3.77 -9.77 -0.47
CA GLY A 100 2.37 -10.17 -0.45
C GLY A 100 1.43 -9.02 -0.78
N SER A 101 0.14 -9.22 -0.55
CA SER A 101 -0.91 -8.26 -0.89
C SER A 101 -2.05 -8.27 0.12
N SER A 102 -3.02 -7.37 -0.05
CA SER A 102 -4.30 -7.45 0.67
C SER A 102 -5.24 -8.55 0.15
N GLY A 103 -4.78 -9.42 -0.76
CA GLY A 103 -5.60 -10.40 -1.44
C GLY A 103 -6.31 -9.84 -2.69
N PRO A 104 -7.47 -10.41 -3.09
CA PRO A 104 -8.17 -9.99 -4.30
C PRO A 104 -8.70 -8.56 -4.19
N TYR A 105 -8.92 -7.93 -5.34
CA TYR A 105 -9.57 -6.61 -5.39
C TYR A 105 -11.03 -6.73 -4.97
N VAL A 106 -11.38 -6.12 -3.84
CA VAL A 106 -12.73 -6.18 -3.26
C VAL A 106 -13.30 -4.78 -3.06
N ASN A 107 -14.61 -4.65 -3.15
CA ASN A 107 -15.34 -3.38 -3.03
C ASN A 107 -15.66 -3.01 -1.57
N TYR A 108 -14.76 -3.34 -0.65
CA TYR A 108 -14.87 -2.90 0.74
C TYR A 108 -14.32 -1.50 0.93
N ARG A 109 -14.77 -0.84 2.00
CA ARG A 109 -14.23 0.46 2.39
C ARG A 109 -12.74 0.39 2.73
N GLU A 110 -12.32 -0.74 3.28
CA GLU A 110 -10.95 -0.99 3.70
C GLU A 110 -10.58 -2.43 3.40
N VAL A 111 -9.32 -2.62 3.00
CA VAL A 111 -8.67 -3.92 2.87
C VAL A 111 -7.37 -3.87 3.67
N PHE A 112 -6.92 -5.01 4.17
CA PHE A 112 -5.69 -5.08 4.97
C PHE A 112 -4.89 -6.35 4.67
N GLY A 113 -3.61 -6.33 5.03
CA GLY A 113 -2.72 -7.49 5.00
C GLY A 113 -1.82 -7.48 6.24
N ARG A 114 -1.50 -8.66 6.76
CA ARG A 114 -0.56 -8.85 7.87
C ARG A 114 0.70 -9.51 7.33
N PHE A 115 1.86 -9.00 7.71
CA PHE A 115 3.15 -9.46 7.19
C PHE A 115 4.17 -9.57 8.32
N GLN A 116 4.98 -10.61 8.26
CA GLN A 116 6.21 -10.75 9.04
C GLN A 116 7.37 -10.59 8.05
N THR A 117 8.22 -9.59 8.26
CA THR A 117 9.23 -9.16 7.28
C THR A 117 10.55 -8.84 7.96
N SER A 118 11.67 -8.98 7.28
CA SER A 118 12.95 -8.47 7.79
C SER A 118 12.94 -6.92 7.83
N PRO A 119 13.81 -6.28 8.63
CA PRO A 119 14.10 -4.85 8.49
C PRO A 119 14.53 -4.52 7.04
N GLY A 120 14.25 -3.30 6.59
CA GLY A 120 14.60 -2.85 5.23
C GLY A 120 13.59 -1.92 4.58
N HIS A 121 13.65 -1.85 3.25
CA HIS A 121 12.83 -0.98 2.42
C HIS A 121 11.79 -1.76 1.61
N TYR A 122 10.58 -1.20 1.58
CA TYR A 122 9.44 -1.78 0.92
C TYR A 122 8.65 -0.73 0.15
N ILE A 123 7.97 -1.15 -0.90
CA ILE A 123 7.06 -0.31 -1.68
C ILE A 123 5.66 -0.85 -1.56
N ILE A 124 4.75 0.00 -1.06
CA ILE A 124 3.31 -0.26 -1.06
C ILE A 124 2.73 0.39 -2.31
N VAL A 125 2.09 -0.40 -3.17
CA VAL A 125 1.37 0.10 -4.35
C VAL A 125 -0.13 -0.12 -4.15
N PRO A 126 -0.89 0.91 -3.71
CA PRO A 126 -2.35 0.86 -3.68
C PRO A 126 -2.91 1.04 -5.09
N ALA A 127 -3.88 0.19 -5.46
CA ALA A 127 -4.49 0.22 -6.78
C ALA A 127 -5.99 -0.06 -6.71
N THR A 128 -6.70 0.46 -7.71
CA THR A 128 -8.04 -0.01 -8.08
C THR A 128 -7.93 -1.18 -9.04
N PHE A 129 -8.98 -2.00 -9.17
CA PHE A 129 -8.98 -3.10 -10.13
C PHE A 129 -8.92 -2.58 -11.56
N GLU A 130 -9.89 -1.74 -11.91
CA GLU A 130 -9.96 -1.06 -13.20
C GLU A 130 -9.07 0.19 -13.21
N PRO A 131 -8.43 0.52 -14.34
CA PRO A 131 -7.76 1.81 -14.52
C PRO A 131 -8.79 2.95 -14.58
N ASN A 132 -8.30 4.19 -14.61
CA ASN A 132 -9.13 5.40 -14.75
C ASN A 132 -10.24 5.55 -13.67
N CYS A 133 -10.01 4.98 -12.49
CA CYS A 133 -10.92 5.07 -11.34
C CYS A 133 -10.39 6.09 -10.31
N PRO A 134 -10.73 7.39 -10.42
CA PRO A 134 -10.22 8.39 -9.50
C PRO A 134 -10.80 8.22 -8.09
N GLY A 135 -9.96 8.50 -7.09
CA GLY A 135 -10.33 8.33 -5.69
C GLY A 135 -9.31 8.93 -4.73
N SER A 136 -9.66 8.93 -3.46
CA SER A 136 -8.75 9.30 -2.38
C SER A 136 -8.74 8.17 -1.37
N PHE A 137 -7.63 7.98 -0.67
CA PHE A 137 -7.47 6.88 0.27
C PHE A 137 -6.52 7.27 1.41
N TYR A 138 -6.56 6.50 2.49
CA TYR A 138 -5.49 6.45 3.48
C TYR A 138 -4.79 5.10 3.42
N ILE A 139 -3.47 5.12 3.60
CA ILE A 139 -2.70 3.95 4.01
C ILE A 139 -2.37 4.11 5.49
N ARG A 140 -2.64 3.08 6.27
CA ARG A 140 -2.17 2.95 7.65
C ARG A 140 -1.24 1.76 7.77
N VAL A 141 -0.12 1.97 8.44
CA VAL A 141 0.85 0.92 8.78
C VAL A 141 0.96 0.85 10.29
N TYR A 142 0.53 -0.27 10.85
CA TYR A 142 0.76 -0.64 12.24
C TYR A 142 2.02 -1.49 12.29
N SER A 143 2.94 -1.18 13.18
CA SER A 143 4.24 -1.84 13.25
C SER A 143 4.73 -1.95 14.68
N ASP A 144 5.35 -3.07 15.01
CA ASP A 144 6.06 -3.27 16.27
C ASP A 144 7.50 -2.73 16.25
N THR A 145 7.92 -2.12 15.13
CA THR A 145 9.21 -1.44 14.98
C THR A 145 9.06 0.03 14.56
N GLN A 146 10.14 0.80 14.72
CA GLN A 146 10.23 2.16 14.20
C GLN A 146 10.06 2.14 12.67
N THR A 147 9.16 3.00 12.20
CA THR A 147 8.68 2.97 10.82
C THR A 147 8.66 4.38 10.22
N ILE A 148 9.13 4.51 8.97
CA ILE A 148 8.96 5.71 8.14
C ILE A 148 8.06 5.35 6.96
N LEU A 149 7.06 6.20 6.70
CA LEU A 149 6.13 6.05 5.58
C LEU A 149 6.06 7.38 4.81
N ARG A 150 6.34 7.35 3.51
CA ARG A 150 6.25 8.54 2.62
C ARG A 150 5.85 8.15 1.21
N GLU A 151 5.28 9.09 0.47
CA GLU A 151 5.01 8.95 -0.96
C GLU A 151 6.30 9.16 -1.79
N LEU A 152 6.39 8.50 -2.96
CA LEU A 152 7.51 8.57 -3.92
C LEU A 152 7.10 9.13 -5.29
#